data_AF-A0A9D9G9W0-F1
#
_entry.id   AF-A0A9D9G9W0-F1
#
_cell.length_a   1.000
_cell.length_b   1.000
_cell.length_c   1.000
_cell.angle_alpha   90.00
_cell.angle_beta   90.00
_cell.angle_gamma   90.00
#
_symmetry.space_group_name_H-M   'P 1'
#
loop_
_entity.id
_entity.type
_entity.pdbx_description
1 polymer ?
#
loop_
_entity_poly.entity_id
_entity_poly.type
_entity_poly.pdbx_seq_one_letter_code
_entity_poly.pdbx_strand_id
1 'polypeptide(L)'
;KPSLRPAQTFVESMNRAMHFYAESGALTISAYLEGDLRGQAISSSGQVIPAAYGTSLLGQLESNRICKWNEAAVVDENGFDPANEAVDGLMFTRVIPLYRTPQLYLRMAEALNRMGHPSVAFAVMKYGLNNETMSDSTKVNKADVAALPWLDFSWQNNNNGNKSIGTATRGRGRGVPLDKLNFVIPDFSTDATDAQTALADSILFVEDCIVDELAAETCFEGARFFDLLRVAQHRGEFPAYMAAKVSQRFDDAAAMMILLSDEDKWFLN
;
A
#
# COMPACT_ATOMS: atom_id res chain seq x y z
N LYS A 1 -26.75 -7.74 -2.38
CA LYS A 1 -26.01 -8.62 -1.44
C LYS A 1 -24.80 -7.83 -0.93
N PRO A 2 -24.43 -7.91 0.36
CA PRO A 2 -23.18 -7.33 0.82
C PRO A 2 -22.01 -7.94 0.04
N SER A 3 -21.11 -7.12 -0.48
CA SER A 3 -19.91 -7.58 -1.17
C SER A 3 -18.71 -6.78 -0.68
N LEU A 4 -17.58 -7.44 -0.46
CA LEU A 4 -16.30 -6.81 -0.09
C LEU A 4 -15.71 -6.03 -1.27
N ARG A 5 -16.42 -4.98 -1.71
CA ARG A 5 -15.95 -4.11 -2.77
C ARG A 5 -15.20 -2.91 -2.16
N PRO A 6 -14.08 -2.51 -2.79
CA PRO A 6 -13.48 -1.19 -2.59
C PRO A 6 -14.49 -0.05 -2.53
N ALA A 7 -14.19 1.05 -1.81
CA ALA A 7 -14.91 2.30 -2.01
C ALA A 7 -14.74 2.78 -3.45
N GLN A 8 -15.82 3.15 -4.14
CA GLN A 8 -15.74 3.62 -5.52
C GLN A 8 -14.85 4.87 -5.65
N THR A 9 -14.93 5.81 -4.71
CA THR A 9 -14.07 7.01 -4.72
C THR A 9 -12.60 6.69 -4.44
N PHE A 10 -12.30 5.67 -3.63
CA PHE A 10 -10.93 5.16 -3.46
C PHE A 10 -10.44 4.50 -4.75
N VAL A 11 -11.29 3.70 -5.40
CA VAL A 11 -10.98 3.14 -6.73
C VAL A 11 -10.69 4.28 -7.71
N GLU A 12 -11.51 5.33 -7.73
CA GLU A 12 -11.33 6.49 -8.61
C GLU A 12 -10.08 7.30 -8.28
N SER A 13 -9.77 7.55 -7.00
CA SER A 13 -8.56 8.29 -6.62
C SER A 13 -7.30 7.53 -7.02
N MET A 14 -7.34 6.22 -6.90
CA MET A 14 -6.23 5.34 -7.29
C MET A 14 -6.15 5.25 -8.83
N ASN A 15 -7.26 5.12 -9.53
CA ASN A 15 -7.31 5.18 -10.99
C ASN A 15 -6.73 6.49 -11.56
N ARG A 16 -6.84 7.60 -10.82
CA ARG A 16 -6.29 8.91 -11.22
C ARG A 16 -4.79 9.03 -10.98
N ALA A 17 -4.21 8.22 -10.09
CA ALA A 17 -2.79 8.26 -9.82
C ALA A 17 -2.01 7.54 -10.94
N MET A 18 -0.84 8.08 -11.30
CA MET A 18 0.03 7.41 -12.24
C MET A 18 0.66 6.20 -11.57
N HIS A 19 0.39 5.02 -12.14
CA HIS A 19 0.90 3.75 -11.65
C HIS A 19 1.74 3.07 -12.71
N PHE A 20 2.91 2.58 -12.32
CA PHE A 20 3.83 1.94 -13.25
C PHE A 20 4.70 0.90 -12.55
N TYR A 21 5.13 -0.08 -13.33
CA TYR A 21 6.12 -1.08 -12.99
C TYR A 21 7.41 -0.78 -13.73
N ALA A 22 8.53 -1.06 -13.06
CA ALA A 22 9.83 -1.06 -13.69
C ALA A 22 10.71 -2.16 -13.10
N GLU A 23 11.40 -2.88 -13.98
CA GLU A 23 12.35 -3.90 -13.60
C GLU A 23 13.54 -3.30 -12.84
N SER A 24 14.20 -4.13 -12.03
CA SER A 24 15.38 -3.69 -11.28
C SER A 24 16.49 -3.21 -12.21
N GLY A 25 16.93 -1.96 -12.06
CA GLY A 25 17.95 -1.36 -12.92
C GLY A 25 17.43 -0.82 -14.26
N ALA A 26 16.12 -0.85 -14.50
CA ALA A 26 15.53 -0.24 -15.69
C ALA A 26 15.71 1.29 -15.68
N LEU A 27 15.99 1.86 -16.86
CA LEU A 27 16.06 3.31 -17.08
C LEU A 27 14.70 3.87 -17.56
N THR A 28 13.72 3.00 -17.81
CA THR A 28 12.41 3.33 -18.36
C THR A 28 11.30 2.56 -17.62
N ILE A 29 10.05 3.00 -17.81
CA ILE A 29 8.87 2.27 -17.35
C ILE A 29 8.74 0.97 -18.14
N SER A 30 8.60 -0.15 -17.43
CA SER A 30 8.38 -1.47 -18.03
C SER A 30 6.89 -1.71 -18.35
N ALA A 31 5.97 -1.20 -17.53
CA ALA A 31 4.53 -1.25 -17.78
C ALA A 31 3.79 -0.14 -17.02
N TYR A 32 2.64 0.31 -17.52
CA TYR A 32 1.71 1.12 -16.76
C TYR A 32 0.65 0.22 -16.12
N LEU A 33 0.18 0.60 -14.94
CA LEU A 33 -0.89 -0.09 -14.24
C LEU A 33 -2.14 0.75 -14.37
N GLU A 34 -3.25 0.12 -14.73
CA GLU A 34 -4.56 0.76 -14.76
C GLU A 34 -5.41 0.21 -13.62
N GLY A 35 -6.09 1.10 -12.90
CA GLY A 35 -7.00 0.69 -11.84
C GLY A 35 -6.56 1.07 -10.42
N ASP A 36 -7.34 0.60 -9.45
CA ASP A 36 -7.02 0.57 -8.02
C ASP A 36 -5.67 -0.17 -7.82
N LEU A 37 -4.78 0.26 -6.91
CA LEU A 37 -3.45 -0.36 -6.65
C LEU A 37 -3.49 -1.85 -6.27
N ARG A 38 -4.67 -2.40 -6.06
CA ARG A 38 -4.94 -3.82 -5.86
C ARG A 38 -5.17 -4.56 -7.17
N GLY A 39 -5.33 -3.83 -8.25
CA GLY A 39 -5.90 -4.18 -9.54
C GLY A 39 -5.00 -5.08 -10.38
N GLN A 40 -4.85 -4.72 -11.64
CA GLN A 40 -4.14 -5.50 -12.64
C GLN A 40 -3.11 -4.64 -13.37
N ALA A 41 -2.02 -5.25 -13.81
CA ALA A 41 -1.10 -4.66 -14.77
C ALA A 41 -1.58 -4.96 -16.20
N ILE A 42 -1.34 -4.02 -17.13
CA ILE A 42 -1.47 -4.29 -18.57
C ILE A 42 -0.07 -4.20 -19.17
N SER A 43 0.42 -5.31 -19.71
CA SER A 43 1.74 -5.34 -20.35
C SER A 43 1.74 -4.57 -21.68
N SER A 44 2.92 -4.32 -22.24
CA SER A 44 3.07 -3.74 -23.58
C SER A 44 2.45 -4.57 -24.71
N SER A 45 2.22 -5.87 -24.49
CA SER A 45 1.51 -6.75 -25.43
C SER A 45 -0.01 -6.74 -25.24
N GLY A 46 -0.54 -5.94 -24.30
CA GLY A 46 -1.95 -5.89 -23.95
C GLY A 46 -2.38 -7.01 -22.99
N GLN A 47 -1.44 -7.80 -22.46
CA GLN A 47 -1.77 -8.87 -21.51
C GLN A 47 -2.18 -8.28 -20.17
N VAL A 48 -3.33 -8.71 -19.66
CA VAL A 48 -3.82 -8.36 -18.32
C VAL A 48 -3.23 -9.32 -17.28
N ILE A 49 -2.60 -8.78 -16.25
CA ILE A 49 -1.98 -9.52 -15.16
C ILE A 49 -2.62 -9.04 -13.85
N PRO A 50 -3.59 -9.77 -13.27
CA PRO A 50 -4.19 -9.39 -12.00
C PRO A 50 -3.15 -9.48 -10.86
N ALA A 51 -3.14 -8.50 -9.97
CA ALA A 51 -2.37 -8.52 -8.73
C ALA A 51 -3.24 -9.04 -7.58
N ALA A 52 -3.77 -8.17 -6.73
CA ALA A 52 -4.63 -8.57 -5.62
C ALA A 52 -6.09 -8.79 -6.03
N TYR A 53 -6.54 -8.17 -7.12
CA TYR A 53 -7.87 -8.20 -7.68
C TYR A 53 -7.78 -7.83 -9.16
N GLY A 54 -8.54 -8.46 -10.06
CA GLY A 54 -8.57 -8.05 -11.47
C GLY A 54 -9.29 -9.02 -12.36
N THR A 55 -9.33 -8.73 -13.65
CA THR A 55 -9.83 -9.61 -14.69
C THR A 55 -8.91 -10.81 -14.79
N SER A 56 -9.49 -12.00 -14.76
CA SER A 56 -8.78 -13.22 -15.07
C SER A 56 -9.75 -14.23 -15.70
N LEU A 57 -9.23 -15.31 -16.30
CA LEU A 57 -10.03 -16.36 -16.94
C LEU A 57 -10.36 -17.47 -15.95
N LEU A 58 -11.64 -17.80 -15.82
CA LEU A 58 -12.14 -18.89 -14.98
C LEU A 58 -12.83 -19.89 -15.89
N GLY A 59 -12.09 -20.92 -16.30
CA GLY A 59 -12.45 -21.72 -17.47
C GLY A 59 -12.56 -20.83 -18.72
N GLN A 60 -13.77 -20.70 -19.27
CA GLN A 60 -14.06 -19.84 -20.44
C GLN A 60 -14.66 -18.46 -20.07
N LEU A 61 -14.88 -18.16 -18.80
CA LEU A 61 -15.51 -16.90 -18.37
C LEU A 61 -14.47 -15.88 -17.90
N GLU A 62 -14.45 -14.70 -18.52
CA GLU A 62 -13.71 -13.55 -18.01
C GLU A 62 -14.53 -12.82 -16.94
N SER A 63 -13.96 -12.64 -15.76
CA SER A 63 -14.59 -11.88 -14.68
C SER A 63 -13.56 -11.25 -13.74
N ASN A 64 -13.97 -10.14 -13.12
CA ASN A 64 -13.21 -9.47 -12.07
C ASN A 64 -13.31 -10.23 -10.74
N ARG A 65 -12.18 -10.58 -10.14
CA ARG A 65 -12.13 -11.33 -8.88
C ARG A 65 -10.91 -10.99 -8.03
N ILE A 66 -10.97 -11.37 -6.75
CA ILE A 66 -9.84 -11.26 -5.82
C ILE A 66 -8.84 -12.37 -6.16
N CYS A 67 -7.59 -12.00 -6.42
CA CYS A 67 -6.50 -12.88 -6.85
C CYS A 67 -5.33 -12.94 -5.85
N LYS A 68 -5.37 -12.14 -4.77
CA LYS A 68 -4.29 -11.96 -3.77
C LYS A 68 -3.71 -13.28 -3.22
N TRP A 69 -4.52 -14.33 -3.19
CA TRP A 69 -4.17 -15.61 -2.57
C TRP A 69 -3.88 -16.73 -3.58
N ASN A 70 -3.93 -16.44 -4.88
CA ASN A 70 -3.79 -17.46 -5.92
C ASN A 70 -2.41 -18.10 -5.90
N GLU A 71 -1.34 -17.34 -5.64
CA GLU A 71 0.04 -17.87 -5.57
C GLU A 71 0.25 -18.84 -4.40
N ALA A 72 -0.60 -18.77 -3.36
CA ALA A 72 -0.55 -19.67 -2.21
C ALA A 72 -1.61 -20.78 -2.27
N ALA A 73 -2.42 -20.81 -3.34
CA ALA A 73 -3.47 -21.80 -3.51
C ALA A 73 -2.89 -23.13 -3.98
N VAL A 74 -3.45 -24.22 -3.46
CA VAL A 74 -3.28 -25.57 -3.98
C VAL A 74 -4.42 -25.83 -4.96
N VAL A 75 -4.09 -26.37 -6.13
CA VAL A 75 -5.05 -26.86 -7.12
C VAL A 75 -5.12 -28.38 -6.99
N ASP A 76 -6.32 -28.90 -6.74
CA ASP A 76 -6.60 -30.33 -6.85
C ASP A 76 -7.49 -30.56 -8.08
N GLU A 77 -6.88 -31.13 -9.12
CA GLU A 77 -7.50 -31.43 -10.42
C GLU A 77 -8.60 -32.49 -10.32
N ASN A 78 -8.65 -33.27 -9.24
CA ASN A 78 -9.69 -34.27 -8.99
C ASN A 78 -10.75 -33.79 -7.99
N GLY A 79 -10.50 -32.63 -7.36
CA GLY A 79 -11.42 -32.02 -6.42
C GLY A 79 -12.50 -31.19 -7.13
N PHE A 80 -13.65 -31.03 -6.48
CA PHE A 80 -14.77 -30.24 -6.99
C PHE A 80 -15.29 -29.31 -5.91
N ASP A 81 -15.47 -28.03 -6.23
CA ASP A 81 -16.13 -27.04 -5.36
C ASP A 81 -17.47 -26.61 -5.96
N PRO A 82 -18.61 -27.14 -5.48
CA PRO A 82 -19.94 -26.77 -5.97
C PRO A 82 -20.30 -25.30 -5.69
N ALA A 83 -19.61 -24.63 -4.76
CA ALA A 83 -19.80 -23.20 -4.53
C ALA A 83 -18.99 -22.33 -5.51
N ASN A 84 -18.12 -22.94 -6.32
CA ASN A 84 -17.20 -22.25 -7.22
C ASN A 84 -16.99 -23.04 -8.53
N GLU A 85 -18.07 -23.53 -9.14
CA GLU A 85 -18.08 -24.38 -10.34
C GLU A 85 -17.40 -23.77 -11.56
N ALA A 86 -17.13 -22.46 -11.55
CA ALA A 86 -16.44 -21.79 -12.64
C ALA A 86 -14.93 -22.10 -12.66
N VAL A 87 -14.34 -22.49 -11.52
CA VAL A 87 -12.94 -22.93 -11.43
C VAL A 87 -12.85 -24.39 -11.88
N ASP A 88 -11.96 -24.69 -12.82
CA ASP A 88 -11.72 -26.05 -13.30
C ASP A 88 -10.88 -26.83 -12.26
N GLY A 89 -11.55 -27.34 -11.23
CA GLY A 89 -10.96 -28.05 -10.10
C GLY A 89 -11.11 -27.34 -8.75
N LEU A 90 -10.67 -28.01 -7.67
CA LEU A 90 -10.71 -27.44 -6.33
C LEU A 90 -9.48 -26.55 -6.09
N MET A 91 -9.68 -25.25 -5.98
CA MET A 91 -8.65 -24.29 -5.54
C MET A 91 -8.86 -23.90 -4.10
N PHE A 92 -7.85 -24.11 -3.25
CA PHE A 92 -7.94 -23.80 -1.83
C PHE A 92 -6.59 -23.40 -1.26
N THR A 93 -6.59 -22.51 -0.27
CA THR A 93 -5.39 -22.23 0.52
C THR A 93 -5.39 -23.07 1.80
N ARG A 94 -4.25 -23.70 2.11
CA ARG A 94 -4.03 -24.37 3.39
C ARG A 94 -3.36 -23.45 4.42
N VAL A 95 -2.94 -22.26 4.01
CA VAL A 95 -2.17 -21.33 4.83
C VAL A 95 -2.80 -19.94 4.72
N ILE A 96 -3.30 -19.43 5.83
CA ILE A 96 -3.81 -18.07 5.93
C ILE A 96 -2.71 -17.23 6.61
N PRO A 97 -2.04 -16.31 5.89
CA PRO A 97 -1.02 -15.48 6.50
C PRO A 97 -1.69 -14.47 7.43
N LEU A 98 -1.35 -14.56 8.72
CA LEU A 98 -1.81 -13.61 9.74
C LEU A 98 -1.01 -12.30 9.70
N TYR A 99 0.26 -12.39 9.30
CA TYR A 99 1.16 -11.25 9.20
C TYR A 99 2.22 -11.49 8.13
N ARG A 100 2.53 -10.47 7.32
CA ARG A 100 3.51 -10.57 6.21
C ARG A 100 4.61 -9.54 6.34
N THR A 101 5.75 -9.82 5.69
CA THR A 101 6.91 -8.93 5.65
C THR A 101 6.55 -7.46 5.31
N PRO A 102 5.72 -7.14 4.30
CA PRO A 102 5.40 -5.75 4.00
C PRO A 102 4.65 -5.03 5.13
N GLN A 103 3.82 -5.74 5.91
CA GLN A 103 3.19 -5.16 7.10
C GLN A 103 4.23 -4.76 8.14
N LEU A 104 5.24 -5.61 8.40
CA LEU A 104 6.34 -5.30 9.31
C LEU A 104 7.06 -4.02 8.91
N TYR A 105 7.44 -3.93 7.63
CA TYR A 105 8.14 -2.76 7.10
C TYR A 105 7.28 -1.50 7.19
N LEU A 106 5.98 -1.58 6.88
CA LEU A 106 5.08 -0.42 6.98
C LEU A 106 4.85 0.02 8.43
N ARG A 107 4.86 -0.90 9.41
CA ARG A 107 4.81 -0.52 10.84
C ARG A 107 6.11 0.14 11.30
N MET A 108 7.24 -0.35 10.81
CA MET A 108 8.52 0.30 11.06
C MET A 108 8.57 1.69 10.42
N ALA A 109 8.07 1.86 9.19
CA ALA A 109 7.97 3.17 8.54
C ALA A 109 7.13 4.15 9.36
N GLU A 110 5.98 3.69 9.86
CA GLU A 110 5.12 4.49 10.73
C GLU A 110 5.83 4.92 12.01
N ALA A 111 6.53 3.98 12.68
CA ALA A 111 7.30 4.28 13.89
C ALA A 111 8.42 5.30 13.61
N LEU A 112 9.20 5.09 12.55
CA LEU A 112 10.27 6.00 12.13
C LEU A 112 9.73 7.40 11.80
N ASN A 113 8.59 7.47 11.11
CA ASN A 113 7.93 8.72 10.77
C ASN A 113 7.52 9.48 12.05
N ARG A 114 6.89 8.78 13.00
CA ARG A 114 6.48 9.36 14.29
C ARG A 114 7.63 9.69 15.24
N MET A 115 8.81 9.12 15.02
CA MET A 115 10.06 9.54 15.68
C MET A 115 10.65 10.83 15.11
N GLY A 116 10.07 11.40 14.04
CA GLY A 116 10.58 12.62 13.39
C GLY A 116 11.55 12.35 12.25
N HIS A 117 11.55 11.15 11.66
CA HIS A 117 12.39 10.78 10.52
C HIS A 117 11.58 10.44 9.27
N PRO A 118 10.77 11.38 8.74
CA PRO A 118 9.89 11.15 7.60
C PRO A 118 10.65 10.72 6.34
N SER A 119 11.89 11.20 6.13
CA SER A 119 12.69 10.83 4.96
C SER A 119 13.06 9.34 4.94
N VAL A 120 13.46 8.79 6.08
CA VAL A 120 13.83 7.37 6.24
C VAL A 120 12.59 6.50 6.19
N ALA A 121 11.49 6.92 6.83
CA ALA A 121 10.19 6.24 6.73
C ALA A 121 9.71 6.15 5.27
N PHE A 122 9.83 7.24 4.52
CA PHE A 122 9.42 7.29 3.12
C PHE A 122 10.28 6.38 2.23
N ALA A 123 11.57 6.23 2.55
CA ALA A 123 12.44 5.30 1.84
C ALA A 123 12.00 3.83 1.97
N VAL A 124 11.35 3.43 3.07
CA VAL A 124 10.75 2.09 3.22
C VAL A 124 9.75 1.81 2.09
N MET A 125 8.95 2.81 1.74
CA MET A 125 7.92 2.66 0.71
C MET A 125 8.51 2.80 -0.70
N LYS A 126 9.39 3.78 -0.93
CA LYS A 126 9.85 4.15 -2.27
C LYS A 126 11.06 3.36 -2.78
N TYR A 127 12.07 3.19 -1.93
CA TYR A 127 13.39 2.67 -2.34
C TYR A 127 13.67 1.27 -1.79
N GLY A 128 13.12 0.95 -0.62
CA GLY A 128 13.52 -0.19 0.19
C GLY A 128 14.70 0.17 1.09
N LEU A 129 14.81 -0.50 2.23
CA LEU A 129 15.89 -0.24 3.17
C LEU A 129 17.08 -1.15 2.90
N ASN A 130 18.16 -0.56 2.44
CA ASN A 130 19.41 -1.22 2.14
C ASN A 130 20.59 -0.25 2.23
N ASN A 131 21.82 -0.77 2.23
CA ASN A 131 23.00 0.06 2.44
C ASN A 131 23.18 1.15 1.37
N GLU A 132 22.82 0.89 0.11
CA GLU A 132 22.90 1.89 -0.97
C GLU A 132 21.92 3.04 -0.72
N THR A 133 20.68 2.71 -0.36
CA THR A 133 19.64 3.70 -0.05
C THR A 133 20.02 4.52 1.17
N MET A 134 20.52 3.88 2.24
CA MET A 134 20.96 4.59 3.44
C MET A 134 22.20 5.46 3.20
N SER A 135 23.02 5.12 2.19
CA SER A 135 24.23 5.86 1.84
C SER A 135 23.94 7.08 0.97
N ASP A 136 22.88 7.05 0.16
CA ASP A 136 22.54 8.02 -0.88
C ASP A 136 21.73 9.22 -0.34
N SER A 137 22.35 10.40 -0.32
CA SER A 137 21.71 11.65 0.14
C SER A 137 20.59 12.15 -0.77
N THR A 138 20.42 11.58 -1.97
CA THR A 138 19.30 11.90 -2.85
C THR A 138 18.04 11.08 -2.52
N LYS A 139 18.16 10.06 -1.66
CA LYS A 139 17.07 9.16 -1.26
C LYS A 139 16.63 9.34 0.18
N VAL A 140 17.56 9.68 1.08
CA VAL A 140 17.29 9.86 2.52
C VAL A 140 18.07 11.06 3.07
N ASN A 141 17.52 11.71 4.09
CA ASN A 141 18.27 12.72 4.83
C ASN A 141 19.37 12.04 5.66
N LYS A 142 20.63 12.41 5.40
CA LYS A 142 21.79 11.83 6.10
C LYS A 142 21.82 12.13 7.59
N ALA A 143 21.23 13.25 8.02
CA ALA A 143 21.09 13.57 9.44
C ALA A 143 20.12 12.59 10.14
N ASP A 144 19.01 12.22 9.49
CA ASP A 144 18.07 11.24 10.02
C ASP A 144 18.74 9.87 10.15
N VAL A 145 19.50 9.44 9.14
CA VAL A 145 20.23 8.16 9.18
C VAL A 145 21.25 8.15 10.32
N ALA A 146 21.98 9.24 10.52
CA ALA A 146 22.96 9.36 11.61
C ALA A 146 22.30 9.33 13.01
N ALA A 147 21.07 9.81 13.13
CA ALA A 147 20.28 9.75 14.37
C ALA A 147 19.75 8.33 14.68
N LEU A 148 19.84 7.41 13.73
CA LEU A 148 19.30 6.04 13.81
C LEU A 148 20.42 4.97 13.68
N PRO A 149 21.43 4.94 14.57
CA PRO A 149 22.58 4.03 14.44
C PRO A 149 22.22 2.54 14.57
N TRP A 150 21.06 2.24 15.16
CA TRP A 150 20.52 0.89 15.28
C TRP A 150 19.81 0.40 14.01
N LEU A 151 19.51 1.30 13.07
CA LEU A 151 18.89 0.98 11.79
C LEU A 151 19.98 0.67 10.75
N ASP A 152 20.69 -0.45 10.97
CA ASP A 152 21.85 -0.85 10.15
C ASP A 152 21.47 -1.92 9.11
N PHE A 153 21.72 -1.61 7.84
CA PHE A 153 21.53 -2.52 6.69
C PHE A 153 22.86 -2.89 5.99
N SER A 154 24.00 -2.66 6.65
CA SER A 154 25.35 -2.94 6.12
C SER A 154 25.58 -4.42 5.76
N TRP A 155 24.93 -5.35 6.46
CA TRP A 155 25.07 -6.79 6.23
C TRP A 155 24.54 -7.24 4.85
N GLN A 156 23.60 -6.50 4.25
CA GLN A 156 22.98 -6.88 2.97
C GLN A 156 23.96 -6.89 1.78
N ASN A 157 25.08 -6.16 1.89
CA ASN A 157 26.11 -6.10 0.85
C ASN A 157 26.85 -7.45 0.66
N ASN A 158 26.90 -8.30 1.69
CA ASN A 158 27.87 -9.39 1.72
C ASN A 158 27.30 -10.75 1.32
N ASN A 159 25.98 -10.96 1.31
CA ASN A 159 25.43 -12.32 1.20
C ASN A 159 24.21 -12.51 0.28
N ASN A 160 23.60 -11.47 -0.31
CA ASN A 160 22.42 -11.73 -1.16
C ASN A 160 22.04 -10.65 -2.19
N GLY A 161 22.87 -9.63 -2.41
CA GLY A 161 22.49 -8.44 -3.19
C GLY A 161 21.40 -7.62 -2.47
N ASN A 162 21.32 -6.31 -2.75
CA ASN A 162 20.27 -5.44 -2.22
C ASN A 162 18.87 -5.87 -2.68
N LYS A 163 18.28 -6.85 -1.98
CA LYS A 163 16.96 -7.41 -2.28
C LYS A 163 15.83 -6.68 -1.57
N SER A 164 16.14 -5.77 -0.64
CA SER A 164 15.14 -4.91 -0.03
C SER A 164 14.66 -3.88 -1.04
N ILE A 165 13.38 -3.98 -1.39
CA ILE A 165 12.70 -3.12 -2.36
C ILE A 165 11.59 -2.36 -1.64
N GLY A 166 11.26 -1.17 -2.12
CA GLY A 166 10.19 -0.38 -1.54
C GLY A 166 8.84 -1.12 -1.60
N THR A 167 8.00 -1.00 -0.58
CA THR A 167 6.67 -1.64 -0.62
C THR A 167 5.82 -1.12 -1.78
N ALA A 168 5.92 0.19 -2.06
CA ALA A 168 5.15 0.88 -3.10
C ALA A 168 5.66 0.57 -4.52
N THR A 169 6.75 -0.17 -4.66
CA THR A 169 7.39 -0.52 -5.95
C THR A 169 6.42 -1.15 -6.96
N ARG A 170 5.40 -1.87 -6.47
CA ARG A 170 4.41 -2.58 -7.31
C ARG A 170 3.27 -1.69 -7.80
N GLY A 171 3.23 -0.41 -7.43
CA GLY A 171 2.11 0.49 -7.71
C GLY A 171 2.51 1.93 -8.02
N ARG A 172 3.45 2.49 -7.27
CA ARG A 172 3.99 3.86 -7.44
C ARG A 172 5.40 3.86 -8.04
N GLY A 173 5.82 2.70 -8.57
CA GLY A 173 7.11 2.47 -9.18
C GLY A 173 8.25 2.22 -8.18
N ARG A 174 9.25 1.45 -8.61
CA ARG A 174 10.62 1.63 -8.10
C ARG A 174 10.98 3.09 -8.43
N GLY A 175 11.76 3.78 -7.61
CA GLY A 175 12.32 5.10 -7.93
C GLY A 175 13.27 5.08 -9.14
N VAL A 176 12.76 4.69 -10.31
CA VAL A 176 13.38 4.73 -11.63
C VAL A 176 13.74 6.19 -11.89
N PRO A 177 14.85 6.46 -12.60
CA PRO A 177 15.29 7.84 -12.92
C PRO A 177 14.33 8.68 -13.79
N LEU A 178 13.05 8.33 -13.87
CA LEU A 178 11.94 9.22 -14.24
C LEU A 178 11.52 10.15 -13.08
N ASP A 179 11.72 9.73 -11.83
CA ASP A 179 10.86 10.15 -10.73
C ASP A 179 11.53 11.01 -9.64
N LYS A 180 11.88 12.24 -10.00
CA LYS A 180 12.08 13.33 -9.02
C LYS A 180 10.83 14.17 -8.79
N LEU A 181 9.71 13.86 -9.44
CA LEU A 181 8.52 14.73 -9.48
C LEU A 181 7.25 14.09 -8.91
N ASN A 182 7.12 12.76 -8.90
CA ASN A 182 5.96 12.05 -8.36
C ASN A 182 6.36 11.26 -7.10
N PHE A 183 5.43 11.10 -6.16
CA PHE A 183 5.69 10.41 -4.88
C PHE A 183 6.96 10.93 -4.18
N VAL A 184 6.99 12.23 -3.92
CA VAL A 184 8.06 12.95 -3.20
C VAL A 184 7.41 13.66 -2.02
N ILE A 185 8.11 13.78 -0.90
CA ILE A 185 7.67 14.61 0.22
C ILE A 185 7.74 16.08 -0.24
N PRO A 186 6.63 16.84 -0.22
CA PRO A 186 6.67 18.27 -0.52
C PRO A 186 7.67 19.02 0.36
N ASP A 187 8.26 20.08 -0.17
CA ASP A 187 9.06 20.97 0.66
C ASP A 187 8.13 21.88 1.48
N PHE A 188 7.77 21.42 2.67
CA PHE A 188 6.91 22.17 3.58
C PHE A 188 7.61 23.40 4.19
N SER A 189 8.91 23.57 4.01
CA SER A 189 9.64 24.72 4.58
C SER A 189 9.27 26.05 3.92
N THR A 190 8.66 26.04 2.74
CA THR A 190 8.25 27.26 2.03
C THR A 190 6.96 27.86 2.59
N ASP A 191 6.08 27.01 3.13
CA ASP A 191 4.72 27.40 3.53
C ASP A 191 4.54 27.39 5.06
N ALA A 192 5.39 26.66 5.78
CA ALA A 192 5.34 26.56 7.24
C ALA A 192 5.91 27.80 7.95
N THR A 193 5.38 28.10 9.14
CA THR A 193 5.81 29.23 9.96
C THR A 193 7.17 29.01 10.63
N ASP A 194 7.57 27.75 10.85
CA ASP A 194 8.84 27.35 11.43
C ASP A 194 9.22 25.91 11.04
N ALA A 195 10.43 25.49 11.40
CA ALA A 195 10.97 24.17 11.06
C ALA A 195 10.21 23.02 11.75
N GLN A 196 9.66 23.27 12.94
CA GLN A 196 8.88 22.30 13.70
C GLN A 196 7.54 22.02 13.01
N THR A 197 6.90 23.05 12.48
CA THR A 197 5.66 22.98 11.71
C THR A 197 5.91 22.27 10.39
N ALA A 198 6.98 22.64 9.65
CA ALA A 198 7.36 21.94 8.42
C ALA A 198 7.63 20.44 8.64
N LEU A 199 8.26 20.09 9.76
CA LEU A 199 8.47 18.70 10.15
C LEU A 199 7.15 18.00 10.49
N ALA A 200 6.26 18.64 11.24
CA ALA A 200 4.95 18.08 11.56
C ALA A 200 4.12 17.81 10.29
N ASP A 201 4.13 18.73 9.32
CA ASP A 201 3.44 18.57 8.04
C ASP A 201 4.05 17.43 7.22
N SER A 202 5.39 17.31 7.21
CA SER A 202 6.09 16.19 6.58
C SER A 202 5.69 14.85 7.21
N ILE A 203 5.58 14.79 8.54
CA ILE A 203 5.15 13.59 9.28
C ILE A 203 3.71 13.22 8.90
N LEU A 204 2.78 14.17 8.88
CA LEU A 204 1.39 13.91 8.52
C LEU A 204 1.27 13.42 7.07
N PHE A 205 1.99 14.06 6.14
CA PHE A 205 2.03 13.65 4.74
C PHE A 205 2.55 12.22 4.55
N VAL A 206 3.70 11.90 5.16
CA VAL A 206 4.31 10.56 5.04
C VAL A 206 3.41 9.52 5.69
N GLU A 207 2.71 9.85 6.78
CA GLU A 207 1.79 8.90 7.37
C GLU A 207 0.55 8.63 6.52
N ASP A 208 -0.02 9.65 5.87
CA ASP A 208 -1.09 9.42 4.90
C ASP A 208 -0.60 8.54 3.75
N CYS A 209 0.63 8.74 3.28
CA CYS A 209 1.26 7.84 2.29
C CYS A 209 1.35 6.39 2.81
N ILE A 210 1.75 6.19 4.07
CA ILE A 210 1.83 4.87 4.71
C ILE A 210 0.44 4.23 4.84
N VAL A 211 -0.58 5.00 5.22
CA VAL A 211 -1.95 4.52 5.34
C VAL A 211 -2.51 4.09 3.98
N ASP A 212 -2.22 4.82 2.92
CA ASP A 212 -2.61 4.44 1.56
C ASP A 212 -1.87 3.18 1.10
N GLU A 213 -0.58 3.09 1.41
CA GLU A 213 0.25 1.94 1.07
C GLU A 213 -0.20 0.67 1.81
N LEU A 214 -0.56 0.78 3.10
CA LEU A 214 -1.20 -0.31 3.85
C LEU A 214 -2.51 -0.75 3.18
N ALA A 215 -3.33 0.20 2.70
CA ALA A 215 -4.58 -0.13 2.02
C ALA A 215 -4.36 -0.96 0.75
N ALA A 216 -3.32 -0.61 -0.02
CA ALA A 216 -2.97 -1.27 -1.27
C ALA A 216 -2.29 -2.63 -1.03
N GLU A 217 -1.23 -2.64 -0.23
CA GLU A 217 -0.38 -3.80 -0.01
C GLU A 217 -1.10 -4.89 0.79
N THR A 218 -1.95 -4.53 1.77
CA THR A 218 -2.59 -5.50 2.69
C THR A 218 -4.09 -5.66 2.44
N CYS A 219 -4.52 -5.40 1.22
CA CYS A 219 -5.90 -5.54 0.84
C CYS A 219 -6.41 -6.98 0.94
N PHE A 220 -7.64 -7.14 1.41
CA PHE A 220 -8.28 -8.45 1.64
C PHE A 220 -7.61 -9.29 2.74
N GLU A 221 -6.72 -8.71 3.55
CA GLU A 221 -6.01 -9.39 4.65
C GLU A 221 -6.57 -9.04 6.04
N GLY A 222 -7.67 -8.29 6.12
CA GLY A 222 -8.35 -7.98 7.39
C GLY A 222 -7.72 -6.86 8.23
N ALA A 223 -6.67 -6.18 7.78
CA ALA A 223 -5.97 -5.16 8.57
C ALA A 223 -6.63 -3.76 8.57
N ARG A 224 -7.38 -3.40 7.51
CA ARG A 224 -7.75 -2.00 7.21
C ARG A 224 -8.51 -1.28 8.33
N PHE A 225 -9.43 -1.96 9.01
CA PHE A 225 -10.19 -1.37 10.11
C PHE A 225 -9.26 -0.93 11.24
N PHE A 226 -8.40 -1.84 11.69
CA PHE A 226 -7.44 -1.60 12.77
C PHE A 226 -6.39 -0.57 12.38
N ASP A 227 -6.04 -0.48 11.10
CA ASP A 227 -5.16 0.55 10.57
C ASP A 227 -5.73 1.95 10.72
N LEU A 228 -6.99 2.13 10.30
CA LEU A 228 -7.65 3.42 10.43
C LEU A 228 -7.91 3.78 11.90
N LEU A 229 -8.33 2.80 12.71
CA LEU A 229 -8.63 3.01 14.12
C LEU A 229 -7.41 3.53 14.90
N ARG A 230 -6.26 2.83 14.83
CA ARG A 230 -5.07 3.23 15.59
C ARG A 230 -4.50 4.57 15.11
N VAL A 231 -4.58 4.85 13.81
CA VAL A 231 -4.07 6.11 13.24
C VAL A 231 -4.93 7.28 13.69
N ALA A 232 -6.25 7.13 13.58
CA ALA A 232 -7.19 8.13 14.08
C ALA A 232 -6.95 8.43 15.57
N GLN A 233 -6.77 7.37 16.39
CA GLN A 233 -6.53 7.55 17.82
C GLN A 233 -5.21 8.27 18.12
N HIS A 234 -4.09 7.83 17.54
CA HIS A 234 -2.81 8.46 17.87
C HIS A 234 -2.70 9.89 17.29
N ARG A 235 -3.48 10.24 16.27
CA ARG A 235 -3.59 11.61 15.75
C ARG A 235 -4.46 12.50 16.64
N GLY A 236 -5.24 11.92 17.55
CA GLY A 236 -6.30 12.65 18.26
C GLY A 236 -7.48 13.02 17.34
N GLU A 237 -7.63 12.34 16.21
CA GLU A 237 -8.66 12.59 15.19
C GLU A 237 -9.71 11.46 15.17
N PHE A 238 -9.80 10.67 16.24
CA PHE A 238 -10.82 9.64 16.37
C PHE A 238 -12.16 10.24 16.81
N PRO A 239 -13.31 9.86 16.18
CA PRO A 239 -13.46 8.92 15.05
C PRO A 239 -13.35 9.58 13.65
N ALA A 240 -13.25 10.90 13.57
CA ALA A 240 -13.37 11.68 12.33
C ALA A 240 -12.45 11.19 11.17
N TYR A 241 -11.17 10.93 11.43
CA TYR A 241 -10.24 10.45 10.38
C TYR A 241 -10.69 9.12 9.78
N MET A 242 -11.09 8.19 10.65
CA MET A 242 -11.57 6.87 10.24
C MET A 242 -12.91 6.97 9.51
N ALA A 243 -13.85 7.74 10.05
CA ALA A 243 -15.16 7.98 9.44
C ALA A 243 -15.00 8.57 8.04
N ALA A 244 -14.10 9.54 7.86
CA ALA A 244 -13.82 10.18 6.58
C ALA A 244 -13.28 9.20 5.52
N LYS A 245 -12.51 8.19 5.92
CA LYS A 245 -11.99 7.15 5.02
C LYS A 245 -13.02 6.06 4.74
N VAL A 246 -13.88 5.71 5.70
CA VAL A 246 -14.86 4.61 5.57
C VAL A 246 -16.14 5.06 4.85
N SER A 247 -16.61 6.29 5.10
CA SER A 247 -17.83 6.85 4.52
C SER A 247 -17.81 6.88 2.99
N GLN A 248 -16.62 7.02 2.43
CA GLN A 248 -16.32 6.98 0.99
C GLN A 248 -16.76 5.68 0.28
N ARG A 249 -17.07 4.62 1.04
CA ARG A 249 -17.59 3.35 0.50
C ARG A 249 -19.04 3.40 0.06
N PHE A 250 -19.78 4.41 0.48
CA PHE A 250 -21.22 4.48 0.34
C PHE A 250 -21.62 5.56 -0.65
N ASP A 251 -22.74 5.36 -1.35
CA ASP A 251 -23.25 6.30 -2.35
C ASP A 251 -23.50 7.69 -1.75
N ASP A 252 -23.99 7.75 -0.51
CA ASP A 252 -24.11 8.97 0.29
C ASP A 252 -23.03 9.03 1.37
N ALA A 253 -21.82 9.39 0.96
CA ALA A 253 -20.68 9.53 1.85
C ALA A 253 -20.89 10.60 2.94
N ALA A 254 -21.67 11.65 2.66
CA ALA A 254 -21.93 12.71 3.63
C ALA A 254 -22.83 12.22 4.76
N ALA A 255 -23.93 11.53 4.43
CA ALA A 255 -24.79 10.91 5.44
C ALA A 255 -24.05 9.86 6.26
N MET A 256 -23.21 9.03 5.61
CA MET A 256 -22.41 8.03 6.34
C MET A 256 -21.33 8.64 7.22
N MET A 257 -20.73 9.77 6.83
CA MET A 257 -19.79 10.48 7.68
C MET A 257 -20.45 10.90 8.99
N ILE A 258 -21.68 11.42 8.93
CA ILE A 258 -22.44 11.82 10.13
C ILE A 258 -22.70 10.62 11.04
N LEU A 259 -23.18 9.50 10.48
CA LEU A 259 -23.44 8.29 11.27
C LEU A 259 -22.17 7.68 11.87
N LEU A 260 -21.09 7.59 11.08
CA LEU A 260 -19.83 7.01 11.51
C LEU A 260 -19.06 7.90 12.50
N SER A 261 -19.42 9.19 12.59
CA SER A 261 -18.85 10.09 13.59
C SER A 261 -19.48 9.93 14.97
N ASP A 262 -20.58 9.17 15.09
CA ASP A 262 -21.27 8.86 16.36
C ASP A 262 -21.00 7.40 16.75
N GLU A 263 -20.17 7.19 17.78
CA GLU A 263 -19.79 5.85 18.26
C GLU A 263 -20.97 5.03 18.78
N ASP A 264 -22.02 5.68 19.30
CA ASP A 264 -23.24 5.00 19.78
C ASP A 264 -24.01 4.33 18.63
N LYS A 265 -23.68 4.66 17.37
CA LYS A 265 -24.26 4.05 16.16
C LYS A 265 -23.45 2.86 15.63
N TRP A 266 -22.28 2.57 16.20
CA TRP A 266 -21.39 1.54 15.67
C TRP A 266 -21.80 0.12 16.08
N PHE A 267 -22.53 0.02 17.19
CA PHE A 267 -22.92 -1.25 17.78
C PHE A 267 -24.40 -1.50 17.59
N LEU A 268 -24.78 -2.77 17.47
CA LEU A 268 -26.18 -3.16 17.48
C LEU A 268 -26.72 -2.95 18.90
N ASN A 269 -27.71 -2.08 19.03
CA ASN A 269 -28.47 -1.86 20.27
C ASN A 269 -29.59 -2.89 20.41
#